data_AF-A0A0N0TU32-F1
#
_entry.id   AF-A0A0N0TU32-F1
#
_cell.length_a   1.000
_cell.length_b   1.000
_cell.length_c   1.000
_cell.angle_alpha   90.00
_cell.angle_beta   90.00
_cell.angle_gamma   90.00
#
_symmetry.space_group_name_H-M   'P 1'
#
loop_
_entity.id
_entity.type
_entity.pdbx_description
1 polymer ?
#
loop_
_entity_poly.entity_id
_entity_poly.type
_entity_poly.pdbx_seq_one_letter_code
_entity_poly.pdbx_strand_id
1 'polypeptide(L)'
;LATSREPLGVPGEVVRPLGPLPVGVALRLLGERGAAARPGFSVGEDREAAEEVCRRLDGLPLAIELAAARLRMLSVRQVAERLDDRFRLLTAGARTVLPRQQTLRAVVDWSWDLLDGPERVVLRRLAVFAGGCDLGAAEEVCADGAGPDVLEVLGALVDKSLVVAGPVDGGMRYRLLETVAEYARERLVEAGERGEVERRHLAYYRELARRTDPELRGPGQVAAIARF
;
A
#
# COMPACT_ATOMS: atom_id res chain seq x y z
N LEU A 1 -21.70 -8.54 -15.85
CA LEU A 1 -20.81 -7.86 -14.89
C LEU A 1 -20.30 -8.91 -13.92
N ALA A 2 -18.99 -9.08 -13.81
CA ALA A 2 -18.35 -9.95 -12.82
C ALA A 2 -17.45 -9.08 -11.92
N THR A 3 -17.25 -9.50 -10.67
CA THR A 3 -16.28 -8.87 -9.76
C THR A 3 -15.20 -9.90 -9.44
N SER A 4 -13.95 -9.58 -9.75
CA SER A 4 -12.78 -10.41 -9.49
C SER A 4 -11.67 -9.53 -8.91
N ARG A 5 -10.67 -10.15 -8.27
CA ARG A 5 -9.43 -9.47 -7.84
C ARG A 5 -8.35 -9.45 -8.91
N GLU A 6 -8.54 -10.24 -9.96
CA GLU A 6 -7.66 -10.33 -11.12
C GLU A 6 -8.51 -10.27 -12.40
N PRO A 7 -8.00 -9.69 -13.49
CA PRO A 7 -8.64 -9.78 -14.80
C PRO A 7 -8.93 -11.24 -15.17
N LEU A 8 -10.04 -11.48 -15.88
CA LEU A 8 -10.40 -12.82 -16.33
C LEU A 8 -9.59 -13.29 -17.54
N GLY A 9 -8.93 -12.37 -18.25
CA GLY A 9 -8.06 -12.66 -19.39
C GLY A 9 -8.82 -13.11 -20.63
N VAL A 10 -10.11 -12.78 -20.73
CA VAL A 10 -10.96 -13.23 -21.85
C VAL A 10 -11.01 -12.19 -22.98
N PRO A 11 -11.05 -12.60 -24.26
CA PRO A 11 -11.17 -11.67 -25.37
C PRO A 11 -12.39 -10.74 -25.23
N GLY A 12 -12.17 -9.44 -25.41
CA GLY A 12 -13.22 -8.42 -25.25
C GLY A 12 -13.48 -7.98 -23.80
N GLU A 13 -12.67 -8.43 -22.83
CA GLU A 13 -12.74 -7.95 -21.46
C GLU A 13 -12.45 -6.45 -21.36
N VAL A 14 -13.31 -5.73 -20.63
CA VAL A 14 -13.10 -4.32 -20.27
C VAL A 14 -12.94 -4.25 -18.75
N VAL A 15 -11.69 -4.11 -18.30
CA VAL A 15 -11.36 -4.02 -16.88
C VAL A 15 -11.73 -2.63 -16.36
N ARG A 16 -12.46 -2.60 -15.24
CA ARG A 16 -12.79 -1.38 -14.50
C ARG A 16 -12.11 -1.46 -13.13
N PRO A 17 -10.87 -0.97 -12.98
CA PRO A 17 -10.13 -1.09 -11.74
C PRO A 17 -10.84 -0.31 -10.63
N LEU A 18 -11.01 -0.95 -9.48
CA LEU A 18 -11.54 -0.31 -8.27
C LEU A 18 -10.36 0.17 -7.42
N GLY A 19 -10.08 1.47 -7.50
CA GLY A 19 -9.10 2.11 -6.63
C GLY A 19 -9.62 2.34 -5.20
N PRO A 20 -8.73 2.80 -4.30
CA PRO A 20 -9.11 3.40 -3.03
C PRO A 20 -10.31 4.34 -3.10
N LEU A 21 -11.11 4.41 -2.02
CA LEU A 21 -12.14 5.43 -1.94
C LEU A 21 -11.49 6.83 -2.00
N PRO A 22 -12.00 7.76 -2.83
CA PRO A 22 -11.60 9.15 -2.76
C PRO A 22 -11.78 9.69 -1.35
N VAL A 23 -10.90 10.59 -0.90
CA VAL A 23 -10.86 11.07 0.49
C VAL A 23 -12.24 11.50 1.01
N GLY A 24 -13.01 12.27 0.22
CA GLY A 24 -14.36 12.69 0.61
C GLY A 24 -15.34 11.52 0.82
N VAL A 25 -15.23 10.45 0.03
CA VAL A 25 -16.05 9.24 0.18
C VAL A 25 -15.59 8.41 1.36
N ALA A 26 -14.28 8.27 1.56
CA ALA A 26 -13.68 7.59 2.71
C ALA A 26 -14.13 8.24 4.04
N LEU A 27 -14.14 9.57 4.10
CA LEU A 27 -14.57 10.34 5.27
C LEU A 27 -16.06 10.23 5.52
N ARG A 28 -16.88 10.22 4.46
CA ARG A 28 -18.31 9.98 4.59
C ARG A 28 -18.57 8.59 5.16
N LEU A 29 -17.88 7.57 4.66
CA LEU A 29 -17.96 6.21 5.21
C LEU A 29 -17.52 6.16 6.68
N LEU A 30 -16.42 6.83 7.05
CA LEU A 30 -15.97 6.92 8.44
C LEU A 30 -17.01 7.60 9.32
N GLY A 31 -17.64 8.69 8.84
CA GLY A 31 -18.72 9.39 9.53
C GLY A 31 -19.94 8.49 9.76
N GLU A 32 -20.44 7.85 8.70
CA GLU A 32 -21.60 6.95 8.76
C GLU A 32 -21.36 5.77 9.72
N ARG A 33 -20.20 5.11 9.61
CA ARG A 33 -19.84 3.95 10.44
C ARG A 33 -19.48 4.33 11.86
N GLY A 34 -18.84 5.48 12.05
CA GLY A 34 -18.49 6.02 13.35
C GLY A 34 -19.71 6.45 14.16
N ALA A 35 -20.69 7.09 13.52
CA ALA A 35 -21.97 7.44 14.16
C ALA A 35 -22.77 6.19 14.56
N ALA A 36 -22.69 5.12 13.77
CA ALA A 36 -23.28 3.82 14.12
C ALA A 36 -22.58 3.15 15.32
N ALA A 37 -21.27 3.36 15.50
CA ALA A 37 -20.49 2.80 16.60
C ALA A 37 -20.53 3.65 17.89
N ARG A 38 -20.58 4.97 17.76
CA ARG A 38 -20.67 5.96 18.84
C ARG A 38 -21.70 7.03 18.46
N PRO A 39 -22.92 7.00 19.02
CA PRO A 39 -23.93 8.03 18.77
C PRO A 39 -23.37 9.43 19.00
N GLY A 40 -23.65 10.34 18.06
CA GLY A 40 -23.15 11.72 18.09
C GLY A 40 -21.76 11.94 17.49
N PHE A 41 -21.03 10.89 17.09
CA PHE A 41 -19.76 11.06 16.38
C PHE A 41 -19.95 11.81 15.06
N SER A 42 -19.12 12.83 14.83
CA SER A 42 -18.96 13.50 13.55
C SER A 42 -17.48 13.64 13.18
N VAL A 43 -17.15 13.44 11.90
CA VAL A 43 -15.80 13.71 11.37
C VAL A 43 -15.39 15.18 11.50
N GLY A 44 -16.35 16.09 11.73
CA GLY A 44 -16.09 17.51 11.97
C GLY A 44 -15.53 17.81 13.37
N GLU A 45 -15.65 16.88 14.33
CA GLU A 45 -15.09 17.06 15.68
C GLU A 45 -13.56 17.19 15.67
N ASP A 46 -12.90 16.44 14.76
CA ASP A 46 -11.46 16.48 14.53
C ASP A 46 -11.16 16.05 13.09
N ARG A 47 -11.34 17.02 12.18
CA ARG A 47 -11.29 16.83 10.73
C ARG A 47 -9.93 16.29 10.27
N GLU A 48 -8.86 16.84 10.81
CA GLU A 48 -7.49 16.49 10.47
C GLU A 48 -7.19 15.04 10.85
N ALA A 49 -7.54 14.63 12.08
CA ALA A 49 -7.38 13.24 12.50
C ALA A 49 -8.23 12.27 11.65
N ALA A 50 -9.44 12.66 11.24
CA ALA A 50 -10.28 11.84 10.37
C ALA A 50 -9.68 11.66 8.97
N GLU A 51 -9.13 12.73 8.38
CA GLU A 51 -8.40 12.67 7.11
C GLU A 51 -7.16 11.78 7.22
N GLU A 52 -6.42 11.92 8.30
CA GLU A 52 -5.25 11.10 8.60
C GLU A 52 -5.60 9.62 8.70
N VAL A 53 -6.68 9.27 9.41
CA VAL A 53 -7.18 7.88 9.48
C VAL A 53 -7.55 7.37 8.09
N CYS A 54 -8.32 8.12 7.29
CA CYS A 54 -8.70 7.68 5.94
C CYS A 54 -7.48 7.51 5.02
N ARG A 55 -6.50 8.39 5.11
CA ARG A 55 -5.26 8.35 4.34
C ARG A 55 -4.41 7.13 4.72
N ARG A 56 -4.17 6.93 6.02
CA ARG A 56 -3.38 5.80 6.55
C ARG A 56 -4.03 4.43 6.34
N LEU A 57 -5.35 4.41 6.16
CA LEU A 57 -6.11 3.20 5.82
C LEU A 57 -6.29 3.03 4.31
N ASP A 58 -5.51 3.73 3.49
CA ASP A 58 -5.49 3.64 2.02
C ASP A 58 -6.87 3.84 1.38
N GLY A 59 -7.80 4.55 2.03
CA GLY A 59 -9.19 4.65 1.56
C GLY A 59 -9.91 3.29 1.44
N LEU A 60 -9.41 2.22 2.07
CA LEU A 60 -9.99 0.88 1.98
C LEU A 60 -11.29 0.82 2.80
N PRO A 61 -12.45 0.55 2.17
CA PRO A 61 -13.74 0.58 2.87
C PRO A 61 -13.77 -0.30 4.13
N LEU A 62 -13.27 -1.53 4.03
CA LEU A 62 -13.24 -2.47 5.15
C LEU A 62 -12.33 -1.97 6.29
N ALA A 63 -11.19 -1.37 5.95
CA ALA A 63 -10.27 -0.85 6.94
C ALA A 63 -10.91 0.30 7.74
N ILE A 64 -11.57 1.20 7.01
CA ILE A 64 -12.32 2.33 7.57
C ILE A 64 -13.43 1.83 8.48
N GLU A 65 -14.19 0.79 8.07
CA GLU A 65 -15.25 0.19 8.90
C GLU A 65 -14.70 -0.39 10.22
N LEU A 66 -13.57 -1.11 10.16
CA LEU A 66 -12.92 -1.67 11.35
C LEU A 66 -12.37 -0.58 12.28
N ALA A 67 -11.84 0.51 11.74
CA ALA A 67 -11.39 1.66 12.50
C ALA A 67 -12.57 2.41 13.14
N ALA A 68 -13.66 2.62 12.40
CA ALA A 68 -14.88 3.25 12.92
C ALA A 68 -15.46 2.46 14.10
N ALA A 69 -15.39 1.13 14.04
CA ALA A 69 -15.83 0.26 15.15
C ALA A 69 -15.04 0.48 16.46
N ARG A 70 -13.87 1.14 16.42
CA ARG A 70 -13.06 1.50 17.61
C ARG A 70 -13.48 2.80 18.26
N LEU A 71 -14.27 3.62 17.57
CA LEU A 71 -14.71 4.92 18.08
C LEU A 71 -15.60 4.82 19.32
N ARG A 72 -16.14 3.63 19.63
CA ARG A 72 -16.83 3.35 20.90
C ARG A 72 -15.92 3.44 22.14
N MET A 73 -14.60 3.30 21.97
CA MET A 73 -13.60 3.29 23.06
C MET A 73 -12.51 4.35 22.89
N LEU A 74 -12.27 4.80 21.66
CA LEU A 74 -11.18 5.72 21.33
C LEU A 74 -11.74 6.95 20.60
N SER A 75 -11.13 8.12 20.81
CA SER A 75 -11.36 9.25 19.91
C SER A 75 -10.74 8.99 18.54
N VAL A 76 -11.17 9.72 17.50
CA VAL A 76 -10.59 9.58 16.15
C VAL A 76 -9.09 9.91 16.14
N ARG A 77 -8.64 10.87 16.94
CA ARG A 77 -7.21 11.18 17.15
C ARG A 77 -6.45 10.01 17.79
N GLN A 78 -7.01 9.39 18.82
CA GLN A 78 -6.43 8.20 19.44
C GLN A 78 -6.37 6.99 18.51
N VAL A 79 -7.32 6.88 17.57
CA VAL A 79 -7.26 5.89 16.49
C VAL A 79 -6.10 6.22 15.55
N ALA A 80 -5.98 7.47 15.09
CA ALA A 80 -4.89 7.91 14.21
C ALA A 80 -3.50 7.60 14.79
N GLU A 81 -3.28 7.93 16.07
CA GLU A 81 -2.03 7.69 16.81
C GLU A 81 -1.67 6.20 16.93
N ARG A 82 -2.66 5.31 16.91
CA ARG A 82 -2.45 3.86 17.09
C ARG A 82 -2.35 3.10 15.77
N LEU A 83 -2.52 3.77 14.63
CA LEU A 83 -2.39 3.14 13.31
C LEU A 83 -0.95 2.78 12.96
N ASP A 84 0.04 3.16 13.78
CA ASP A 84 1.43 2.67 13.66
C ASP A 84 1.54 1.15 13.88
N ASP A 85 0.59 0.56 14.62
CA ASP A 85 0.40 -0.88 14.81
C ASP A 85 -1.01 -1.27 14.35
N ARG A 86 -1.32 -0.96 13.07
CA ARG A 86 -2.68 -1.04 12.51
C ARG A 86 -3.27 -2.43 12.64
N PHE A 87 -2.46 -3.48 12.50
CA PHE A 87 -2.94 -4.85 12.60
C PHE A 87 -3.39 -5.16 14.03
N ARG A 88 -2.66 -4.75 15.06
CA ARG A 88 -3.10 -4.92 16.45
C ARG A 88 -4.33 -4.08 16.75
N LEU A 89 -4.33 -2.81 16.31
CA LEU A 89 -5.48 -1.91 16.49
C LEU A 89 -6.74 -2.47 15.85
N LEU A 90 -6.65 -3.06 14.65
CA LEU A 90 -7.82 -3.50 13.88
C LEU A 90 -8.24 -4.94 14.24
N THR A 91 -7.36 -5.74 14.86
CA THR A 91 -7.64 -7.12 15.31
C THR A 91 -8.34 -7.20 16.68
N ALA A 92 -8.00 -6.33 17.62
CA ALA A 92 -8.45 -6.38 19.02
C ALA A 92 -9.96 -6.07 19.28
N GLY A 93 -10.91 -6.77 18.67
CA GLY A 93 -12.35 -6.49 18.90
C GLY A 93 -13.33 -7.24 18.00
N ALA A 94 -12.85 -8.02 17.03
CA ALA A 94 -13.68 -8.80 16.11
C ALA A 94 -14.12 -10.13 16.76
N ARG A 95 -15.02 -10.08 17.75
CA ARG A 95 -15.72 -11.30 18.22
C ARG A 95 -17.07 -11.53 17.53
N THR A 96 -17.57 -10.55 16.75
CA THR A 96 -18.92 -10.58 16.16
C THR A 96 -18.98 -10.24 14.67
N VAL A 97 -17.85 -10.22 13.97
CA VAL A 97 -17.80 -9.97 12.52
C VAL A 97 -17.76 -11.32 11.77
N LEU A 98 -18.45 -11.42 10.63
CA LEU A 98 -18.59 -12.64 9.82
C LEU A 98 -17.23 -13.34 9.55
N PRO A 99 -17.15 -14.69 9.48
CA PRO A 99 -15.90 -15.44 9.32
C PRO A 99 -15.03 -15.03 8.11
N ARG A 100 -15.63 -14.44 7.07
CA ARG A 100 -14.96 -13.98 5.85
C ARG A 100 -14.28 -12.60 5.98
N GLN A 101 -14.49 -11.92 7.10
CA GLN A 101 -13.99 -10.56 7.38
C GLN A 101 -13.04 -10.56 8.59
N GLN A 102 -12.41 -11.70 8.90
CA GLN A 102 -11.50 -11.86 10.04
C GLN A 102 -10.22 -11.04 9.84
N THR A 103 -10.28 -9.73 10.08
CA THR A 103 -9.18 -8.74 10.03
C THR A 103 -8.62 -8.44 8.64
N LEU A 104 -8.16 -7.21 8.41
CA LEU A 104 -7.41 -6.84 7.20
C LEU A 104 -6.22 -7.77 6.97
N ARG A 105 -5.59 -8.26 8.05
CA ARG A 105 -4.48 -9.20 7.96
C ARG A 105 -4.88 -10.46 7.22
N ALA A 106 -6.03 -11.08 7.53
CA ALA A 106 -6.43 -12.30 6.81
C ALA A 106 -6.75 -12.04 5.33
N VAL A 107 -7.20 -10.83 4.98
CA VAL A 107 -7.40 -10.45 3.57
C VAL A 107 -6.07 -10.35 2.84
N VAL A 108 -5.03 -9.83 3.50
CA VAL A 108 -3.68 -9.75 2.94
C VAL A 108 -3.01 -11.13 2.94
N ASP A 109 -3.14 -11.94 4.00
CA ASP A 109 -2.66 -13.32 4.07
C ASP A 109 -3.19 -14.15 2.90
N TRP A 110 -4.50 -14.08 2.65
CA TRP A 110 -5.09 -14.80 1.52
C TRP A 110 -4.57 -14.28 0.17
N SER A 111 -4.33 -12.97 0.04
CA SER A 111 -3.75 -12.41 -1.18
C SER A 111 -2.29 -12.83 -1.36
N TRP A 112 -1.55 -12.96 -0.26
CA TRP A 112 -0.18 -13.49 -0.23
C TRP A 112 -0.10 -14.97 -0.57
N ASP A 113 -1.04 -15.78 -0.07
CA ASP A 113 -1.07 -17.22 -0.33
C ASP A 113 -1.31 -17.55 -1.80
N LEU A 114 -1.97 -16.64 -2.54
CA LEU A 114 -2.18 -16.74 -4.00
C LEU A 114 -0.96 -16.34 -4.83
N LEU A 115 0.08 -15.76 -4.21
CA LEU A 115 1.30 -15.38 -4.92
C LEU A 115 2.21 -16.58 -5.13
N ASP A 116 2.86 -16.61 -6.28
CA ASP A 116 3.94 -17.55 -6.56
C ASP A 116 5.27 -17.13 -5.92
N GLY A 117 6.31 -17.94 -6.11
CA GLY A 117 7.64 -17.69 -5.54
C GLY A 117 8.22 -16.32 -5.95
N PRO A 118 8.39 -16.05 -7.25
CA PRO A 118 8.80 -14.75 -7.78
C PRO A 118 8.01 -13.56 -7.22
N GLU A 119 6.68 -13.65 -7.22
CA GLU A 119 5.80 -12.57 -6.76
C GLU A 119 5.99 -12.27 -5.27
N ARG A 120 6.09 -13.31 -4.42
CA ARG A 120 6.36 -13.13 -2.99
C ARG A 120 7.71 -12.46 -2.73
N VAL A 121 8.72 -12.79 -3.53
CA VAL A 121 10.06 -12.22 -3.45
C VAL A 121 10.02 -10.73 -3.83
N VAL A 122 9.46 -10.38 -4.98
CA VAL A 122 9.40 -8.98 -5.41
C VAL A 122 8.52 -8.16 -4.45
N LEU A 123 7.35 -8.66 -4.06
CA LEU A 123 6.44 -7.94 -3.16
C LEU A 123 7.09 -7.61 -1.81
N ARG A 124 7.77 -8.57 -1.17
CA ARG A 124 8.44 -8.31 0.12
C ARG A 124 9.61 -7.35 -0.01
N ARG A 125 10.35 -7.39 -1.12
CA ARG A 125 11.50 -6.51 -1.37
C ARG A 125 11.07 -5.07 -1.66
N LEU A 126 9.94 -4.89 -2.37
CA LEU A 126 9.35 -3.57 -2.60
C LEU A 126 9.01 -2.83 -1.29
N ALA A 127 8.85 -3.53 -0.16
CA ALA A 127 8.57 -2.93 1.14
C ALA A 127 9.70 -2.02 1.68
N VAL A 128 10.90 -2.05 1.07
CA VAL A 128 12.00 -1.14 1.42
C VAL A 128 11.75 0.29 0.94
N PHE A 129 10.93 0.48 -0.09
CA PHE A 129 10.66 1.80 -0.68
C PHE A 129 9.57 2.55 0.08
N ALA A 130 9.94 3.67 0.71
CA ALA A 130 8.97 4.60 1.27
C ALA A 130 8.35 5.44 0.13
N GLY A 131 7.06 5.23 -0.17
CA GLY A 131 6.35 6.01 -1.20
C GLY A 131 6.48 5.48 -2.64
N GLY A 132 7.03 4.28 -2.80
CA GLY A 132 7.15 3.61 -4.09
C GLY A 132 8.43 3.96 -4.86
N CYS A 133 8.54 3.41 -6.07
CA CYS A 133 9.74 3.46 -6.89
C CYS A 133 9.41 3.50 -8.38
N ASP A 134 10.39 3.87 -9.21
CA ASP A 134 10.33 3.63 -10.65
C ASP A 134 10.69 2.17 -10.99
N LEU A 135 10.62 1.80 -12.27
CA LEU A 135 10.93 0.44 -12.73
C LEU A 135 12.42 0.08 -12.51
N GLY A 136 13.34 0.98 -12.83
CA GLY A 136 14.78 0.70 -12.72
C GLY A 136 15.23 0.51 -11.27
N ALA A 137 14.64 1.24 -10.34
CA ALA A 137 14.83 1.05 -8.91
C ALA A 137 14.27 -0.31 -8.45
N ALA A 138 13.07 -0.68 -8.92
CA ALA A 138 12.49 -1.98 -8.61
C ALA A 138 13.39 -3.12 -9.12
N GLU A 139 13.88 -3.03 -10.36
CA GLU A 139 14.78 -4.02 -10.98
C GLU A 139 16.07 -4.17 -10.17
N GLU A 140 16.78 -3.08 -9.88
CA GLU A 140 18.06 -3.15 -9.16
C GLU A 140 17.92 -3.71 -7.74
N VAL A 141 16.83 -3.35 -7.05
CA VAL A 141 16.65 -3.69 -5.63
C VAL A 141 16.00 -5.05 -5.45
N CYS A 142 15.05 -5.42 -6.32
CA CYS A 142 14.22 -6.61 -6.15
C CYS A 142 14.75 -7.83 -6.89
N ALA A 143 15.56 -7.67 -7.95
CA ALA A 143 16.13 -8.80 -8.68
C ALA A 143 17.28 -9.48 -7.91
N ASP A 144 17.47 -10.79 -8.13
CA ASP A 144 18.66 -11.55 -7.69
C ASP A 144 19.33 -12.24 -8.89
N GLY A 145 20.39 -11.64 -9.47
CA GLY A 145 21.14 -12.26 -10.56
C GLY A 145 20.27 -12.55 -11.79
N ALA A 146 20.18 -13.80 -12.25
CA ALA A 146 19.22 -14.25 -13.27
C ALA A 146 17.79 -14.41 -12.69
N GLY A 147 17.41 -13.51 -11.79
CA GLY A 147 16.19 -13.56 -11.02
C GLY A 147 14.94 -13.34 -11.87
N PRO A 148 13.76 -13.22 -11.24
CA PRO A 148 12.51 -13.05 -11.96
C PRO A 148 12.52 -11.77 -12.79
N ASP A 149 11.82 -11.79 -13.93
CA ASP A 149 11.54 -10.59 -14.70
C ASP A 149 10.67 -9.66 -13.84
N VAL A 150 11.30 -8.64 -13.25
CA VAL A 150 10.65 -7.74 -12.29
C VAL A 150 9.52 -6.96 -12.97
N LEU A 151 9.64 -6.68 -14.27
CA LEU A 151 8.57 -6.01 -15.02
C LEU A 151 7.34 -6.92 -15.14
N GLU A 152 7.54 -8.19 -15.52
CA GLU A 152 6.46 -9.17 -15.60
C GLU A 152 5.78 -9.36 -14.23
N VAL A 153 6.58 -9.52 -13.18
CA VAL A 153 6.07 -9.70 -11.81
C VAL A 153 5.34 -8.44 -11.31
N LEU A 154 5.83 -7.24 -11.60
CA LEU A 154 5.11 -6.00 -11.27
C LEU A 154 3.75 -5.93 -11.99
N GLY A 155 3.68 -6.38 -13.24
CA GLY A 155 2.42 -6.51 -13.97
C GLY A 155 1.43 -7.41 -13.23
N ALA A 156 1.86 -8.61 -12.85
CA ALA A 156 1.02 -9.56 -12.10
C ALA A 156 0.59 -9.00 -10.73
N LEU A 157 1.49 -8.33 -10.02
CA LEU A 157 1.17 -7.70 -8.72
C LEU A 157 0.20 -6.51 -8.86
N VAL A 158 0.25 -5.77 -9.98
CA VAL A 158 -0.72 -4.72 -10.31
C VAL A 158 -2.08 -5.34 -10.63
N ASP A 159 -2.12 -6.39 -11.44
CA ASP A 159 -3.35 -7.12 -11.77
C ASP A 159 -4.03 -7.69 -10.52
N LYS A 160 -3.22 -8.12 -9.54
CA LYS A 160 -3.65 -8.59 -8.21
C LYS A 160 -3.97 -7.48 -7.21
N SER A 161 -3.87 -6.21 -7.62
CA SER A 161 -4.12 -5.02 -6.80
C SER A 161 -3.25 -4.93 -5.53
N LEU A 162 -2.06 -5.54 -5.54
CA LEU A 162 -1.07 -5.47 -4.45
C LEU A 162 -0.07 -4.34 -4.66
N VAL A 163 0.14 -3.94 -5.91
CA VAL A 163 0.91 -2.77 -6.33
C VAL A 163 -0.03 -1.82 -7.06
N VAL A 164 0.10 -0.52 -6.80
CA VAL A 164 -0.54 0.53 -7.59
C VAL A 164 0.50 1.13 -8.52
N ALA A 165 0.23 1.08 -9.82
CA ALA A 165 1.00 1.78 -10.83
C ALA A 165 0.29 3.09 -11.22
N GLY A 166 1.03 4.20 -11.27
CA GLY A 166 0.49 5.50 -11.66
C GLY A 166 1.47 6.28 -12.53
N PRO A 167 0.98 7.01 -13.56
CA PRO A 167 1.84 7.85 -14.38
C PRO A 167 2.38 9.03 -13.57
N VAL A 168 3.64 9.37 -13.81
CA VAL A 168 4.32 10.57 -13.30
C VAL A 168 5.08 11.23 -14.45
N ASP A 169 5.52 12.47 -14.26
CA ASP A 169 6.34 13.15 -15.26
C ASP A 169 7.61 12.35 -15.55
N GLY A 170 7.71 11.79 -16.75
CA GLY A 170 8.85 10.99 -17.18
C GLY A 170 8.77 9.49 -16.93
N GLY A 171 7.64 8.94 -16.45
CA GLY A 171 7.50 7.48 -16.33
C GLY A 171 6.29 6.97 -15.55
N MET A 172 6.45 5.78 -14.96
CA MET A 172 5.47 5.14 -14.08
C MET A 172 6.07 5.00 -12.68
N ARG A 173 5.26 5.24 -11.64
CA ARG A 173 5.61 5.00 -10.24
C ARG A 173 4.80 3.84 -9.70
N TYR A 174 5.49 2.86 -9.12
CA TYR A 174 4.92 1.67 -8.50
C TYR A 174 4.97 1.83 -6.98
N ARG A 175 3.82 1.69 -6.31
CA ARG A 175 3.74 1.82 -4.86
C ARG A 175 2.90 0.71 -4.25
N LEU A 176 3.32 0.21 -3.10
CA LEU A 176 2.49 -0.65 -2.28
C LEU A 176 1.40 0.19 -1.60
N LEU A 177 0.21 -0.40 -1.44
CA LEU A 177 -0.76 0.11 -0.48
C LEU A 177 -0.17 -0.03 0.92
N GLU A 178 -0.40 0.94 1.82
CA GLU A 178 0.27 1.01 3.13
C GLU A 178 0.04 -0.26 3.97
N THR A 179 -1.17 -0.85 3.89
CA THR A 179 -1.49 -2.13 4.54
C THR A 179 -0.68 -3.31 3.96
N VAL A 180 -0.48 -3.33 2.63
CA VAL A 180 0.34 -4.35 1.95
C VAL A 180 1.82 -4.13 2.25
N ALA A 181 2.27 -2.87 2.32
CA ALA A 181 3.64 -2.50 2.65
C ALA A 181 4.05 -2.98 4.05
N GLU A 182 3.17 -2.80 5.04
CA GLU A 182 3.43 -3.27 6.42
C GLU A 182 3.54 -4.79 6.48
N TYR A 183 2.63 -5.51 5.80
CA TYR A 183 2.68 -6.97 5.70
C TYR A 183 3.94 -7.46 4.98
N ALA A 184 4.25 -6.87 3.83
CA ALA A 184 5.41 -7.20 3.01
C ALA A 184 6.73 -6.97 3.79
N ARG A 185 6.79 -5.94 4.64
CA ARG A 185 7.94 -5.67 5.51
C ARG A 185 8.13 -6.73 6.59
N GLU A 186 7.06 -7.26 7.16
CA GLU A 186 7.15 -8.41 8.09
C GLU A 186 7.67 -9.65 7.37
N ARG A 187 7.12 -9.97 6.19
CA ARG A 187 7.58 -11.08 5.35
C ARG A 187 9.05 -10.93 4.93
N LEU A 188 9.51 -9.70 4.68
CA LEU A 188 10.92 -9.40 4.37
C LEU A 188 11.85 -9.70 5.55
N VAL A 189 11.42 -9.38 6.77
CA VAL A 189 12.16 -9.69 8.01
C VAL A 189 12.18 -11.20 8.24
N GLU A 190 11.04 -11.86 8.13
CA GLU A 190 10.91 -13.32 8.29
C GLU A 190 11.77 -14.10 7.27
N ALA A 191 11.89 -13.59 6.04
CA ALA A 191 12.77 -14.17 5.02
C ALA A 191 14.26 -13.94 5.29
N GLY A 192 14.63 -13.09 6.26
CA GLY A 192 16.03 -12.77 6.58
C GLY A 192 16.74 -11.88 5.55
N GLU A 193 16.01 -11.33 4.58
CA GLU A 193 16.58 -10.58 3.45
C GLU A 193 16.75 -9.08 3.71
N ARG A 194 16.14 -8.56 4.79
CA ARG A 194 16.05 -7.11 5.06
C ARG A 194 17.38 -6.38 4.90
N GLY A 195 18.45 -6.88 5.53
CA GLY A 195 19.75 -6.21 5.50
C GLY A 195 20.38 -6.18 4.10
N GLU A 196 20.12 -7.17 3.25
CA GLU A 196 20.60 -7.18 1.88
C GLU A 196 19.82 -6.22 0.99
N VAL A 197 18.50 -6.23 1.10
CA VAL A 197 17.61 -5.35 0.33
C VAL A 197 17.87 -3.88 0.69
N GLU A 198 18.04 -3.56 1.97
CA GLU A 198 18.41 -2.20 2.42
C GLU A 198 19.77 -1.75 1.84
N ARG A 199 20.75 -2.66 1.73
CA ARG A 199 22.05 -2.34 1.09
C ARG A 199 21.90 -2.04 -0.40
N ARG A 200 21.12 -2.83 -1.14
CA ARG A 200 20.89 -2.58 -2.58
C ARG A 200 20.12 -1.29 -2.80
N HIS A 201 19.08 -1.05 -2.00
CA HIS A 201 18.34 0.20 -2.00
C HIS A 201 19.27 1.41 -1.78
N LEU A 202 20.13 1.34 -0.76
CA LEU A 202 21.11 2.40 -0.49
C LEU A 202 22.10 2.57 -1.64
N ALA A 203 22.61 1.48 -2.21
CA ALA A 203 23.54 1.53 -3.33
C ALA A 203 22.91 2.18 -4.57
N TYR A 204 21.69 1.80 -4.92
CA TYR A 204 20.94 2.36 -6.05
C TYR A 204 20.75 3.87 -5.89
N TYR A 205 20.18 4.33 -4.77
CA TYR A 205 19.91 5.75 -4.57
C TYR A 205 21.18 6.59 -4.40
N ARG A 206 22.25 6.02 -3.83
CA ARG A 206 23.57 6.67 -3.80
C ARG A 206 24.09 6.90 -5.22
N GLU A 207 23.98 5.89 -6.09
CA GLU A 207 24.45 5.98 -7.47
C GLU A 207 23.54 6.88 -8.33
N LEU A 208 22.23 6.87 -8.09
CA LEU A 208 21.30 7.81 -8.69
C LEU A 208 21.66 9.26 -8.31
N ALA A 209 21.90 9.53 -7.03
CA ALA A 209 22.32 10.84 -6.56
C ALA A 209 23.66 11.28 -7.17
N ARG A 210 24.65 10.38 -7.22
CA ARG A 210 25.96 10.65 -7.83
C ARG A 210 25.85 11.03 -9.30
N ARG A 211 25.02 10.32 -10.08
CA ARG A 211 24.80 10.59 -11.51
C ARG A 211 23.99 11.86 -11.75
N THR A 212 23.08 12.18 -10.85
CA THR A 212 22.15 13.30 -11.00
C THR A 212 22.70 14.62 -10.45
N ASP A 213 23.67 14.60 -9.52
CA ASP A 213 24.27 15.81 -8.92
C ASP A 213 24.74 16.88 -9.92
N PRO A 214 25.36 16.53 -11.07
CA PRO A 214 25.73 17.52 -12.09
C PRO A 214 24.51 18.21 -12.73
N GLU A 215 23.39 17.50 -12.88
CA GLU A 215 22.15 18.01 -13.50
C GLU A 215 21.36 18.91 -12.56
N LEU A 216 21.54 18.76 -11.24
CA LEU A 216 20.88 19.57 -10.22
C LEU A 216 21.32 21.03 -10.20
N ARG A 217 22.46 21.36 -10.82
CA ARG A 217 23.00 22.73 -10.91
C ARG A 217 22.95 23.31 -12.33
N GLY A 218 22.12 22.75 -13.21
CA GLY A 218 22.00 23.16 -14.60
C GLY A 218 20.56 23.23 -15.10
N PRO A 219 20.35 23.42 -16.43
CA PRO A 219 19.03 23.52 -17.03
C PRO A 219 18.14 22.28 -16.84
N GLY A 220 18.74 21.12 -16.51
CA GLY A 220 18.03 19.88 -16.23
C GLY A 220 17.48 19.75 -14.80
N GLN A 221 17.63 20.77 -13.94
CA GLN A 221 17.33 20.69 -12.51
C GLN A 221 15.90 20.20 -12.21
N VAL A 222 14.89 20.69 -12.92
CA VAL A 222 13.48 20.30 -12.68
C VAL A 222 13.28 18.81 -12.94
N ALA A 223 13.80 18.30 -14.06
CA ALA A 223 13.72 16.88 -14.40
C ALA A 223 14.55 16.03 -13.43
N ALA A 224 15.71 16.54 -12.98
CA ALA A 224 16.58 15.88 -12.03
C ALA A 224 15.95 15.74 -10.63
N ILE A 225 15.20 16.76 -10.17
CA ILE A 225 14.44 16.72 -8.91
C ILE A 225 13.30 15.71 -9.00
N ALA A 226 12.61 15.64 -10.14
CA ALA A 226 11.46 14.74 -10.33
C ALA A 226 11.82 13.24 -10.30
N ARG A 227 13.10 12.87 -10.34
CA ARG A 227 13.59 11.48 -10.25
C ARG A 227 13.62 10.91 -8.83
N PHE A 228 13.41 11.72 -7.79
CA PHE A 228 13.30 11.31 -6.39
C PHE A 228 11.82 11.29 -5.96
#